data_AF-A0A0G0ANA3-F1
#
_entry.id   AF-A0A0G0ANA3-F1
#
_cell.length_a   1.000
_cell.length_b   1.000
_cell.length_c   1.000
_cell.angle_alpha   90.00
_cell.angle_beta   90.00
_cell.angle_gamma   90.00
#
_symmetry.space_group_name_H-M   'P 1'
#
loop_
_entity.id
_entity.type
_entity.pdbx_description
1 polymer ?
#
loop_
_entity_poly.entity_id
_entity_poly.type
_entity_poly.pdbx_seq_one_letter_code
_entity_poly.pdbx_strand_id
1 'polypeptide(L)'
;MKTSKFAILVILIFLSFLAGSLKTEAGSAMLKWNSNTEDDLDGYKIYYGTSSHAGTCPSGYDNSVVVTDNANTGYWFDNLTPGQNYYFQLTAIDDSGNESGCSVSPGEVSKLITYRGDINTNPDHSVNMNDFTLLASDYGKSSFCGTATTNKADINRDCVVNINDFTLLADNYGQSF
;
A
#
# COMPACT_ATOMS: atom_id res chain seq x y z
N MET A 1 -43.76 -11.59 -37.83
CA MET A 1 -42.92 -11.31 -36.64
C MET A 1 -41.53 -10.89 -37.10
N LYS A 2 -41.25 -9.58 -37.16
CA LYS A 2 -39.92 -9.01 -37.46
C LYS A 2 -39.52 -8.11 -36.30
N THR A 3 -38.98 -8.71 -35.25
CA THR A 3 -38.47 -8.01 -34.07
C THR A 3 -37.24 -8.76 -33.59
N SER A 4 -36.06 -8.52 -34.17
CA SER A 4 -34.85 -9.18 -33.63
C SER A 4 -33.50 -8.67 -34.14
N LYS A 5 -33.34 -7.39 -34.50
CA LYS A 5 -32.00 -6.85 -34.81
C LYS A 5 -31.72 -5.50 -34.17
N PHE A 6 -32.72 -4.60 -34.14
CA PHE A 6 -32.57 -3.28 -33.52
C PHE A 6 -32.57 -3.31 -31.98
N ALA A 7 -33.39 -4.16 -31.35
CA ALA A 7 -33.44 -4.28 -29.88
C ALA A 7 -32.15 -4.89 -29.29
N ILE A 8 -31.50 -5.79 -30.02
CA ILE A 8 -30.26 -6.47 -29.57
C ILE A 8 -29.06 -5.50 -29.64
N LEU A 9 -29.02 -4.62 -30.63
CA LEU A 9 -27.94 -3.63 -30.78
C LEU A 9 -27.96 -2.56 -29.67
N VAL A 10 -29.15 -2.12 -29.25
CA VAL A 10 -29.31 -1.11 -28.18
C VAL A 10 -28.96 -1.69 -26.80
N ILE A 11 -29.24 -2.98 -26.55
CA ILE A 11 -28.86 -3.68 -25.32
C ILE A 11 -27.34 -3.86 -25.23
N LEU A 12 -26.65 -4.13 -26.35
CA LEU A 12 -25.19 -4.26 -26.37
C LEU A 12 -24.47 -2.93 -26.11
N ILE A 13 -25.02 -1.81 -26.60
CA ILE A 13 -24.46 -0.47 -26.36
C ILE A 13 -24.70 -0.02 -24.89
N PHE A 14 -25.82 -0.41 -24.28
CA PHE A 14 -26.07 -0.18 -22.84
C PHE A 14 -25.25 -1.11 -21.92
N LEU A 15 -24.99 -2.37 -22.33
CA LEU A 15 -24.08 -3.27 -21.60
C LEU A 15 -22.61 -2.86 -21.74
N SER A 16 -22.22 -2.19 -22.82
CA SER A 16 -20.85 -1.67 -22.98
C SER A 16 -20.55 -0.43 -22.14
N PHE A 17 -21.54 0.15 -21.44
CA PHE A 17 -21.34 1.24 -20.49
C PHE A 17 -21.32 0.77 -19.02
N LEU A 18 -21.28 -0.55 -18.78
CA LEU A 18 -21.36 -1.14 -17.43
C LEU A 18 -20.03 -1.72 -16.90
N ALA A 19 -18.91 -1.30 -17.46
CA ALA A 19 -17.59 -1.67 -16.94
C ALA A 19 -16.58 -0.56 -17.24
N GLY A 20 -16.89 0.68 -16.85
CA GLY A 20 -15.80 1.51 -16.37
C GLY A 20 -15.22 0.76 -15.19
N SER A 21 -14.09 0.08 -15.38
CA SER A 21 -13.34 -0.49 -14.27
C SER A 21 -13.16 0.66 -13.29
N LEU A 22 -13.85 0.62 -12.14
CA LEU A 22 -13.46 1.47 -11.03
C LEU A 22 -12.00 1.11 -10.83
N LYS A 23 -11.09 2.00 -11.23
CA LYS A 23 -9.70 1.89 -10.84
C LYS A 23 -9.73 2.10 -9.34
N THR A 24 -9.93 1.03 -8.60
CA THR A 24 -9.59 1.01 -7.19
C THR A 24 -8.08 1.15 -7.20
N GLU A 25 -7.57 2.35 -6.91
CA GLU A 25 -6.13 2.47 -6.69
C GLU A 25 -5.82 1.58 -5.51
N ALA A 26 -4.90 0.66 -5.74
CA ALA A 26 -4.49 -0.27 -4.72
C ALA A 26 -3.89 0.48 -3.53
N GLY A 27 -4.11 -0.06 -2.33
CA GLY A 27 -3.58 0.52 -1.12
C GLY A 27 -2.08 0.30 -0.98
N SER A 28 -1.52 0.88 0.08
CA SER A 28 -0.10 0.76 0.39
C SER A 28 0.14 0.56 1.88
N ALA A 29 1.31 0.02 2.21
CA ALA A 29 1.77 -0.12 3.58
C ALA A 29 3.26 0.20 3.66
N MET A 30 3.68 0.85 4.75
CA MET A 30 5.09 1.03 5.07
C MET A 30 5.47 0.09 6.21
N LEU A 31 6.41 -0.82 5.93
CA LEU A 31 7.08 -1.56 6.98
C LEU A 31 8.28 -0.74 7.47
N LYS A 32 8.52 -0.76 8.78
CA LYS A 32 9.73 -0.22 9.40
C LYS A 32 10.29 -1.20 10.40
N TRP A 33 11.61 -1.19 10.54
CA TRP A 33 12.33 -2.04 11.47
C TRP A 33 13.48 -1.28 12.13
N ASN A 34 14.10 -1.90 13.14
CA ASN A 34 15.32 -1.36 13.71
C ASN A 34 16.51 -1.82 12.87
N SER A 35 17.48 -0.93 12.64
CA SER A 35 18.71 -1.29 11.93
C SER A 35 19.51 -2.31 12.75
N ASN A 36 20.20 -3.17 12.03
CA ASN A 36 21.21 -4.09 12.53
C ASN A 36 22.54 -3.33 12.69
N THR A 37 23.48 -3.87 13.48
CA THR A 37 24.75 -3.19 13.80
C THR A 37 25.97 -3.98 13.36
N GLU A 38 25.77 -5.11 12.71
CA GLU A 38 26.79 -5.98 12.15
C GLU A 38 27.50 -5.28 10.98
N ASP A 39 28.83 -5.39 10.92
CA ASP A 39 29.65 -4.70 9.92
C ASP A 39 29.47 -5.28 8.50
N ASP A 40 29.06 -6.54 8.40
CA ASP A 40 28.90 -7.31 7.17
C ASP A 40 27.44 -7.36 6.69
N LEU A 41 26.58 -6.47 7.19
CA LEU A 41 25.19 -6.36 6.76
C LEU A 41 25.09 -5.77 5.34
N ASP A 42 24.58 -6.56 4.39
CA ASP A 42 24.27 -6.11 3.03
C ASP A 42 22.85 -5.51 2.95
N GLY A 43 21.90 -6.11 3.67
CA GLY A 43 20.53 -5.62 3.69
C GLY A 43 19.52 -6.56 4.33
N TYR A 44 18.29 -6.52 3.81
CA TYR A 44 17.14 -7.22 4.39
C TYR A 44 16.33 -7.96 3.34
N LYS A 45 15.76 -9.11 3.72
CA LYS A 45 14.73 -9.78 2.93
C LYS A 45 13.42 -9.75 3.69
N ILE A 46 12.41 -9.18 3.07
CA ILE A 46 11.09 -9.00 3.65
C ILE A 46 10.13 -9.99 3.02
N TYR A 47 9.48 -10.77 3.86
CA TYR A 47 8.45 -11.75 3.52
C TYR A 47 7.08 -11.14 3.78
N TYR A 48 6.13 -11.36 2.86
CA TYR A 48 4.78 -10.85 3.02
C TYR A 48 3.72 -11.70 2.32
N GLY A 49 2.51 -11.64 2.85
CA GLY A 49 1.37 -12.40 2.33
C GLY A 49 0.07 -12.05 3.05
N THR A 50 -1.01 -12.74 2.71
CA THR A 50 -2.34 -12.50 3.29
C THR A 50 -2.70 -13.44 4.44
N SER A 51 -1.77 -14.33 4.81
CA SER A 51 -1.89 -15.28 5.92
C SER A 51 -0.78 -15.05 6.94
N SER A 52 -1.08 -15.26 8.21
CA SER A 52 -0.07 -15.24 9.28
C SER A 52 0.78 -16.50 9.23
N HIS A 53 2.08 -16.32 9.40
CA HIS A 53 3.13 -17.33 9.46
C HIS A 53 4.04 -17.09 10.68
N ALA A 54 3.48 -16.51 11.74
CA ALA A 54 4.19 -16.25 12.98
C ALA A 54 4.82 -17.53 13.51
N GLY A 55 6.15 -17.52 13.64
CA GLY A 55 6.93 -18.67 14.10
C GLY A 55 7.32 -19.69 13.03
N THR A 56 6.91 -19.52 11.77
CA THR A 56 7.33 -20.39 10.64
C THR A 56 8.22 -19.67 9.63
N CYS A 57 8.46 -18.36 9.80
CA CYS A 57 9.40 -17.59 8.99
C CYS A 57 10.79 -18.29 8.90
N PRO A 58 11.46 -18.24 7.74
CA PRO A 58 11.08 -17.55 6.50
C PRO A 58 10.08 -18.34 5.61
N SER A 59 9.57 -19.48 6.09
CA SER A 59 8.71 -20.36 5.31
C SER A 59 7.22 -20.02 5.42
N GLY A 60 6.48 -20.27 4.33
CA GLY A 60 5.03 -20.19 4.29
C GLY A 60 4.46 -18.94 3.63
N TYR A 61 5.21 -17.85 3.58
CA TYR A 61 4.79 -16.61 2.91
C TYR A 61 4.72 -16.77 1.40
N ASP A 62 3.74 -16.11 0.79
CA ASP A 62 3.50 -16.14 -0.66
C ASP A 62 4.55 -15.34 -1.45
N ASN A 63 5.07 -14.26 -0.85
CA ASN A 63 5.93 -13.31 -1.54
C ASN A 63 7.14 -12.91 -0.67
N SER A 64 8.21 -12.44 -1.35
CA SER A 64 9.34 -11.79 -0.69
C SER A 64 9.97 -10.71 -1.58
N VAL A 65 10.64 -9.75 -0.94
CA VAL A 65 11.42 -8.69 -1.59
C VAL A 65 12.75 -8.51 -0.87
N VAL A 66 13.82 -8.24 -1.62
CA VAL A 66 15.15 -7.96 -1.07
C VAL A 66 15.41 -6.45 -1.15
N VAL A 67 15.89 -5.88 -0.05
CA VAL A 67 16.28 -4.48 0.11
C VAL A 67 17.78 -4.48 0.39
N THR A 68 18.59 -4.23 -0.64
CA THR A 68 20.06 -4.18 -0.57
C THR A 68 20.55 -2.77 -0.20
N ASP A 69 20.09 -2.29 0.95
CA ASP A 69 20.52 -1.02 1.52
C ASP A 69 20.46 -1.13 3.04
N ASN A 70 21.62 -1.34 3.65
CA ASN A 70 21.78 -1.51 5.09
C ASN A 70 21.48 -0.23 5.91
N ALA A 71 21.44 0.94 5.27
CA ALA A 71 21.07 2.20 5.91
C ALA A 71 19.55 2.42 5.91
N ASN A 72 18.81 1.74 5.03
CA ASN A 72 17.36 1.86 4.94
C ASN A 72 16.64 0.91 5.91
N THR A 73 15.85 1.49 6.81
CA THR A 73 15.04 0.76 7.80
C THR A 73 13.53 0.87 7.55
N GLY A 74 13.16 1.09 6.30
CA GLY A 74 11.77 1.16 5.87
C GLY A 74 11.58 0.77 4.42
N TYR A 75 10.42 0.18 4.11
CA TYR A 75 10.05 -0.23 2.77
C TYR A 75 8.55 0.00 2.53
N TRP A 76 8.24 0.59 1.39
CA TRP A 76 6.86 0.79 0.93
C TRP A 76 6.42 -0.36 0.03
N PHE A 77 5.31 -0.96 0.41
CA PHE A 77 4.54 -1.87 -0.42
C PHE A 77 3.42 -1.09 -1.08
N ASP A 78 3.40 -1.10 -2.40
CA ASP A 78 2.30 -0.58 -3.21
C ASP A 78 1.54 -1.73 -3.85
N ASN A 79 0.43 -1.41 -4.51
CA ASN A 79 -0.38 -2.40 -5.21
C ASN A 79 -0.98 -3.49 -4.29
N LEU A 80 -1.23 -3.16 -3.02
CA LEU A 80 -1.88 -4.06 -2.07
C LEU A 80 -3.40 -3.93 -2.14
N THR A 81 -4.13 -5.03 -1.96
CA THR A 81 -5.59 -5.04 -2.05
C THR A 81 -6.22 -4.35 -0.83
N PRO A 82 -7.01 -3.27 -1.00
CA PRO A 82 -7.77 -2.69 0.10
C PRO A 82 -8.77 -3.67 0.72
N GLY A 83 -8.99 -3.57 2.03
CA GLY A 83 -9.85 -4.48 2.80
C GLY A 83 -9.20 -5.82 3.17
N GLN A 84 -7.99 -6.09 2.65
CA GLN A 84 -7.24 -7.30 2.95
C GLN A 84 -6.21 -7.03 4.06
N ASN A 85 -6.11 -7.94 5.02
CA ASN A 85 -5.02 -7.93 5.99
C ASN A 85 -3.77 -8.56 5.36
N TYR A 86 -2.64 -7.88 5.47
CA TYR A 86 -1.33 -8.37 5.07
C TYR A 86 -0.42 -8.54 6.27
N TYR A 87 0.44 -9.55 6.22
CA TYR A 87 1.42 -9.89 7.23
C TYR A 87 2.82 -9.69 6.66
N PHE A 88 3.74 -9.18 7.48
CA PHE A 88 5.09 -8.84 7.08
C PHE A 88 6.08 -9.29 8.16
N GLN A 89 7.20 -9.87 7.74
CA GLN A 89 8.34 -10.20 8.60
C GLN A 89 9.63 -10.15 7.79
N LEU A 90 10.78 -9.98 8.41
CA LEU A 90 12.05 -9.86 7.70
C LEU A 90 13.19 -10.67 8.33
N THR A 91 14.23 -10.87 7.54
CA THR A 91 15.55 -11.39 7.92
C THR A 91 16.63 -10.42 7.42
N ALA A 92 17.81 -10.47 8.03
CA ALA A 92 19.00 -9.78 7.56
C ALA A 92 19.77 -10.67 6.57
N ILE A 93 20.44 -10.04 5.60
CA ILE A 93 21.34 -10.68 4.65
C ILE A 93 22.74 -10.07 4.83
N ASP A 94 23.76 -10.91 4.91
CA ASP A 94 25.17 -10.47 4.95
C ASP A 94 25.79 -10.34 3.54
N ASP A 95 26.99 -9.76 3.46
CA ASP A 95 27.77 -9.59 2.21
C ASP A 95 28.09 -10.91 1.49
N SER A 96 28.00 -12.05 2.18
CA SER A 96 28.19 -13.39 1.61
C SER A 96 26.88 -14.02 1.15
N GLY A 97 25.74 -13.34 1.33
CA GLY A 97 24.40 -13.82 1.00
C GLY A 97 23.81 -14.77 2.02
N ASN A 98 24.37 -14.89 3.24
CA ASN A 98 23.76 -15.68 4.30
C ASN A 98 22.57 -14.94 4.90
N GLU A 99 21.49 -15.68 5.16
CA GLU A 99 20.27 -15.14 5.72
C GLU A 99 20.19 -15.44 7.23
N SER A 100 19.86 -14.42 8.02
CA SER A 100 19.73 -14.55 9.47
C SER A 100 18.46 -15.31 9.88
N GLY A 101 18.33 -15.54 11.20
CA GLY A 101 17.03 -15.84 11.79
C GLY A 101 16.04 -14.67 11.65
N CYS A 102 14.76 -14.94 11.86
CA CYS A 102 13.70 -13.95 11.68
C CYS A 102 13.77 -12.81 12.68
N SER A 103 13.30 -11.64 12.24
CA SER A 103 13.22 -10.45 13.06
C SER A 103 12.36 -10.68 14.31
N VAL A 104 12.84 -10.16 15.44
CA VAL A 104 12.15 -10.16 16.73
C VAL A 104 11.62 -8.77 17.11
N SER A 105 12.16 -7.71 16.50
CA SER A 105 11.74 -6.33 16.70
C SER A 105 11.83 -5.52 15.38
N PRO A 106 10.72 -5.41 14.63
CA PRO A 106 9.44 -6.07 14.91
C PRO A 106 9.51 -7.58 14.67
N GLY A 107 8.66 -8.34 15.37
CA GLY A 107 8.30 -9.69 14.94
C GLY A 107 7.45 -9.66 13.67
N GLU A 108 6.65 -10.70 13.41
CA GLU A 108 5.60 -10.59 12.40
C GLU A 108 4.64 -9.45 12.77
N VAL A 109 4.39 -8.55 11.83
CA VAL A 109 3.43 -7.45 11.97
C VAL A 109 2.35 -7.60 10.91
N SER A 110 1.16 -7.08 11.19
CA SER A 110 0.07 -7.06 10.22
C SER A 110 -0.48 -5.67 10.00
N LYS A 111 -1.06 -5.47 8.81
CA LYS A 111 -1.69 -4.23 8.40
C LYS A 111 -2.92 -4.54 7.55
N LEU A 112 -4.08 -4.02 8.00
CA LEU A 112 -5.25 -3.90 7.15
C LEU A 112 -5.01 -2.77 6.15
N ILE A 113 -5.09 -3.10 4.87
CA ILE A 113 -4.84 -2.15 3.79
C ILE A 113 -6.10 -1.33 3.54
N THR A 114 -5.97 0.00 3.58
CA THR A 114 -7.05 0.94 3.27
C THR A 114 -6.95 1.39 1.80
N TYR A 115 -8.04 1.97 1.28
CA TYR A 115 -7.98 2.59 -0.04
C TYR A 115 -6.97 3.71 -0.06
N ARG A 116 -6.30 3.88 -1.20
CA ARG A 116 -5.49 5.07 -1.43
C ARG A 116 -6.38 6.30 -1.36
N GLY A 117 -6.04 7.24 -0.46
CA GLY A 117 -6.86 8.43 -0.20
C GLY A 117 -7.68 8.39 1.09
N ASP A 118 -7.80 7.24 1.77
CA ASP A 118 -8.30 7.17 3.15
C ASP A 118 -7.14 7.53 4.09
N ILE A 119 -7.04 8.83 4.42
CA ILE A 119 -5.85 9.44 5.04
C ILE A 119 -6.11 9.99 6.43
N ASN A 120 -7.37 9.98 6.87
CA ASN A 120 -7.75 10.51 8.16
C ASN A 120 -7.17 9.69 9.35
N THR A 121 -7.21 10.26 10.56
CA THR A 121 -6.48 9.74 11.75
C THR A 121 -7.05 8.45 12.32
N ASN A 122 -8.27 8.08 11.95
CA ASN A 122 -8.87 6.79 12.22
C ASN A 122 -9.56 6.37 10.93
N PRO A 123 -8.83 5.71 10.01
CA PRO A 123 -9.35 5.38 8.70
C PRO A 123 -10.70 4.72 8.90
N ASP A 124 -11.75 5.41 8.48
CA ASP A 124 -13.12 4.91 8.51
C ASP A 124 -13.36 3.94 7.34
N HIS A 125 -12.24 3.47 6.77
CA HIS A 125 -12.13 2.60 5.62
C HIS A 125 -12.84 3.17 4.40
N SER A 126 -13.02 4.50 4.37
CA SER A 126 -13.88 5.19 3.42
C SER A 126 -13.21 6.45 2.91
N VAL A 127 -13.04 6.58 1.59
CA VAL A 127 -12.50 7.82 1.01
C VAL A 127 -13.64 8.83 0.85
N ASN A 128 -13.68 9.86 1.68
CA ASN A 128 -14.80 10.79 1.74
C ASN A 128 -14.39 12.25 2.02
N MET A 129 -15.37 13.09 2.37
CA MET A 129 -15.16 14.53 2.61
C MET A 129 -14.20 14.81 3.78
N ASN A 130 -14.10 13.90 4.74
CA ASN A 130 -13.18 14.03 5.87
C ASN A 130 -11.72 13.94 5.39
N ASP A 131 -11.44 13.09 4.40
CA ASP A 131 -10.12 12.97 3.79
C ASP A 131 -9.78 14.22 2.97
N PHE A 132 -10.74 14.71 2.17
CA PHE A 132 -10.57 15.99 1.47
C PHE A 132 -10.28 17.13 2.43
N THR A 133 -10.93 17.16 3.59
CA THR A 133 -10.69 18.18 4.61
C THR A 133 -9.26 18.09 5.16
N LEU A 134 -8.75 16.88 5.40
CA LEU A 134 -7.36 16.69 5.83
C LEU A 134 -6.38 17.15 4.74
N LEU A 135 -6.59 16.73 3.49
CA LEU A 135 -5.75 17.14 2.37
C LEU A 135 -5.73 18.66 2.22
N ALA A 136 -6.89 19.31 2.24
CA ALA A 136 -7.00 20.76 2.13
C ALA A 136 -6.29 21.48 3.29
N SER A 137 -6.34 20.94 4.51
CA SER A 137 -5.66 21.52 5.68
C SER A 137 -4.14 21.48 5.58
N ASP A 138 -3.62 20.59 4.74
CA ASP A 138 -2.20 20.35 4.55
C ASP A 138 -1.69 20.78 3.17
N TYR A 139 -2.56 21.34 2.32
CA TYR A 139 -2.20 21.78 0.97
C TYR A 139 -1.03 22.76 0.96
N GLY A 140 -0.03 22.50 0.12
CA GLY A 140 1.20 23.25 0.00
C GLY A 140 2.25 22.94 1.08
N LYS A 141 1.95 22.11 2.08
CA LYS A 141 2.96 21.65 3.04
C LYS A 141 3.89 20.66 2.36
N SER A 142 5.19 20.88 2.53
CA SER A 142 6.21 19.88 2.18
C SER A 142 6.26 18.80 3.25
N SER A 143 6.39 17.54 2.83
CA SER A 143 6.66 16.41 3.70
C SER A 143 8.14 16.01 3.63
N PHE A 144 8.67 15.36 4.66
CA PHE A 144 10.01 14.77 4.58
C PHE A 144 9.93 13.48 3.75
N CYS A 145 10.47 13.54 2.53
CA CYS A 145 10.59 12.39 1.64
C CYS A 145 11.29 11.19 2.31
N GLY A 146 10.85 9.98 1.99
CA GLY A 146 11.59 8.76 2.31
C GLY A 146 11.62 8.37 3.78
N THR A 147 10.80 8.99 4.63
CA THR A 147 10.73 8.68 6.07
C THR A 147 9.30 8.46 6.53
N ALA A 148 9.14 7.70 7.61
CA ALA A 148 8.54 8.35 8.76
C ALA A 148 7.01 8.57 8.77
N THR A 149 6.43 9.74 9.04
CA THR A 149 6.74 11.18 8.94
C THR A 149 6.49 11.85 7.60
N THR A 150 6.29 11.11 6.51
CA THR A 150 5.59 11.68 5.36
C THR A 150 4.16 12.06 5.75
N ASN A 151 3.76 13.22 5.26
CA ASN A 151 2.45 13.79 5.52
C ASN A 151 1.41 12.83 4.94
N LYS A 152 0.38 12.46 5.71
CA LYS A 152 -0.67 11.56 5.21
C LYS A 152 -1.42 12.13 4.00
N ALA A 153 -1.49 13.46 3.89
CA ALA A 153 -2.08 14.15 2.76
C ALA A 153 -1.20 14.13 1.49
N ASP A 154 0.09 13.76 1.60
CA ASP A 154 1.00 13.52 0.49
C ASP A 154 0.87 12.05 0.06
N ILE A 155 -0.19 11.78 -0.71
CA ILE A 155 -0.68 10.46 -1.11
C ILE A 155 0.20 9.86 -2.21
N ASN A 156 0.71 10.70 -3.12
CA ASN A 156 1.62 10.26 -4.17
C ASN A 156 3.08 10.14 -3.68
N ARG A 157 3.37 10.69 -2.49
CA ARG A 157 4.69 10.68 -1.83
C ARG A 157 5.74 11.45 -2.65
N ASP A 158 5.33 12.52 -3.34
CA ASP A 158 6.20 13.45 -4.07
C ASP A 158 6.79 14.57 -3.18
N CYS A 159 6.48 14.49 -1.89
CA CYS A 159 6.97 15.35 -0.82
C CYS A 159 6.31 16.72 -0.75
N VAL A 160 5.25 16.96 -1.51
CA VAL A 160 4.48 18.20 -1.45
C VAL A 160 3.01 17.87 -1.56
N VAL A 161 2.21 18.24 -0.55
CA VAL A 161 0.75 18.11 -0.67
C VAL A 161 0.25 19.08 -1.74
N ASN A 162 -0.20 18.57 -2.87
CA ASN A 162 -0.55 19.38 -4.03
C ASN A 162 -1.74 18.81 -4.82
N ILE A 163 -1.96 19.34 -6.02
CA ILE A 163 -3.09 18.95 -6.88
C ILE A 163 -3.03 17.47 -7.29
N ASN A 164 -1.84 16.88 -7.38
CA ASN A 164 -1.67 15.46 -7.70
C ASN A 164 -2.22 14.56 -6.59
N ASP A 165 -2.03 14.94 -5.32
CA ASP A 165 -2.63 14.23 -4.19
C ASP A 165 -4.15 14.37 -4.19
N PHE A 166 -4.64 15.58 -4.50
CA PHE A 166 -6.07 15.82 -4.64
C PHE A 166 -6.66 14.91 -5.73
N THR A 167 -6.00 14.77 -6.88
CA THR A 167 -6.43 13.87 -7.95
C THR A 167 -6.50 12.43 -7.47
N LEU A 168 -5.49 11.93 -6.76
CA LEU A 168 -5.51 10.56 -6.22
C LEU A 168 -6.64 10.32 -5.23
N LEU A 169 -6.90 11.30 -4.35
CA LEU A 169 -8.00 11.20 -3.40
C LEU A 169 -9.35 11.24 -4.11
N ALA A 170 -9.51 12.15 -5.08
CA ALA A 170 -10.74 12.27 -5.87
C ALA A 170 -11.04 11.03 -6.71
N ASP A 171 -10.02 10.39 -7.29
CA ASP A 171 -10.16 9.17 -8.07
C ASP A 171 -10.70 8.00 -7.24
N ASN A 172 -10.44 8.01 -5.92
CA ASN A 172 -10.93 6.98 -4.99
C ASN A 172 -12.15 7.41 -4.18
N TYR A 173 -12.73 8.59 -4.43
CA TYR A 173 -13.86 9.08 -3.63
C TYR A 173 -15.06 8.12 -3.66
N GLY A 174 -15.62 7.84 -2.49
CA GLY A 174 -16.75 6.94 -2.30
C GLY A 174 -16.38 5.45 -2.20
N GLN A 175 -15.10 5.09 -2.30
CA GLN A 175 -14.64 3.73 -2.01
C GLN A 175 -14.74 3.45 -0.51
N SER A 176 -15.27 2.27 -0.14
CA SER A 176 -15.31 1.80 1.26
C SER A 176 -15.36 0.28 1.39
N PHE A 177 -15.09 -0.27 2.58
CA PHE A 177 -15.31 -1.69 2.92
C PHE A 177 -15.74 -1.90 4.38
#